data_AF-A0A9N9DWW3-F1
#
_entry.id   AF-A0A9N9DWW3-F1
#
_cell.length_a   1.000
_cell.length_b   1.000
_cell.length_c   1.000
_cell.angle_alpha   90.00
_cell.angle_beta   90.00
_cell.angle_gamma   90.00
#
_symmetry.space_group_name_H-M   'P 1'
#
loop_
_entity.id
_entity.type
_entity.pdbx_description
1 polymer ?
#
loop_
_entity_poly.entity_id
_entity_poly.type
_entity_poly.pdbx_seq_one_letter_code
_entity_poly.pdbx_strand_id
1 'polypeptide(L)'
;MSFNVAGFSTSVPVIPSSDLPTVEEVRGFNAEALNGFLKRRLNSVDNHIDTLTAQEVDGEAFLELTPEDLTKLGILLGPAKKILKLINGIQGSKKYDNDNEKLLRFWNALKDGKVEEHDGGQFLELSGDVYYLLGKDEQGSNISTLFIRECYHHLCNIIFENENIRRWRITGNPGIGKTFFGYYLLYLLSQQRKTVVYHKLDNCPILFSEKCAFSHDVDNIHAFKDYLRNEEVWYIVDGRKPMEYAAKTILVCSPQKRHYSSFDKLGTTIRYMPVWSWEEIDTCRIKLFRNLTQEYVRKLYNKWGGIPRFTLFYALNDSQQDLLQRAINSVNDNLLNFVGETTDDNITSHKIIHICTNIPKGEDEGEDEGEEGGEGMEDVEITEVEDNSGEPSTSKLPAVTRPDKRKGVIGKGKPFYSMSTLEFASDYVSEEIMDKLIKNYKDQLENFVKASSSISDYSTLRGAIFERIAHRKLLKGGSFRTRPLFASTISCFGVNNSKLSIPIQNKLLFSDISEIVPNMYCIPTQKNNASFDAFVFPDTFFQMTVSESHPIIISGLEKYINKNDNSDIKFYFVLPKEIYNSYQEQVLYTTKRTVLKNRPPWINRLRQYALEIDLKL
;
A
#
# COMPACT_ATOMS: atom_id res chain seq x y z
N MET A 1 22.07 85.86 11.78
CA MET A 1 20.81 85.52 11.08
C MET A 1 20.24 84.27 11.73
N SER A 2 19.14 84.45 12.44
CA SER A 2 17.89 83.67 12.36
C SER A 2 17.90 82.13 12.37
N PHE A 3 17.58 81.60 13.56
CA PHE A 3 16.62 80.54 13.94
C PHE A 3 15.83 79.72 12.89
N ASN A 4 15.61 78.43 13.20
CA ASN A 4 14.31 77.73 13.40
C ASN A 4 14.60 76.23 13.65
N VAL A 5 14.46 75.63 14.84
CA VAL A 5 13.28 75.24 15.66
C VAL A 5 12.25 74.37 14.93
N ALA A 6 12.08 73.16 15.47
CA ALA A 6 11.28 72.04 15.02
C ALA A 6 9.77 72.22 15.21
N GLY A 7 9.00 71.62 14.31
CA GLY A 7 7.58 71.29 14.51
C GLY A 7 7.42 69.78 14.42
N PHE A 8 7.07 69.14 15.55
CA PHE A 8 6.69 67.74 15.64
C PHE A 8 5.44 67.48 14.81
N SER A 9 5.56 66.60 13.81
CA SER A 9 4.42 66.00 13.13
C SER A 9 3.82 64.92 14.02
N THR A 10 2.59 65.13 14.48
CA THR A 10 1.80 64.11 15.18
C THR A 10 1.44 62.99 14.19
N SER A 11 2.26 61.95 14.21
CA SER A 11 1.96 60.65 13.60
C SER A 11 0.73 60.03 14.29
N VAL A 12 -0.39 59.95 13.57
CA VAL A 12 -1.48 59.03 13.92
C VAL A 12 -1.05 57.61 13.49
N PRO A 13 -1.14 56.58 14.34
CA PRO A 13 -0.64 55.25 14.01
C PRO A 13 -1.50 54.61 12.92
N VAL A 14 -0.86 54.16 11.84
CA VAL A 14 -1.45 53.21 10.89
C VAL A 14 -1.43 51.84 11.56
N ILE A 15 -2.60 51.30 11.92
CA ILE A 15 -2.74 49.95 12.45
C ILE A 15 -2.57 48.94 11.28
N PRO A 16 -1.78 47.86 11.42
CA PRO A 16 -1.56 46.87 10.36
C PRO A 16 -2.82 46.06 10.01
N SER A 17 -2.84 45.53 8.80
CA SER A 17 -3.96 44.84 8.15
C SER A 17 -4.30 43.43 8.68
N SER A 18 -3.99 43.07 9.93
CA SER A 18 -4.11 41.68 10.43
C SER A 18 -5.31 41.37 11.34
N ASP A 19 -6.00 42.35 11.92
CA ASP A 19 -7.10 42.05 12.88
C ASP A 19 -8.44 42.48 12.31
N LEU A 20 -9.11 41.62 11.54
CA LEU A 20 -10.51 41.83 11.15
C LEU A 20 -11.40 41.63 12.39
N PRO A 21 -12.39 42.50 12.65
CA PRO A 21 -13.32 42.30 13.76
C PRO A 21 -14.16 41.03 13.54
N THR A 22 -14.65 40.47 14.64
CA THR A 22 -15.60 39.35 14.64
C THR A 22 -16.96 39.77 14.08
N VAL A 23 -17.76 38.81 13.62
CA VAL A 23 -19.12 39.06 13.11
C VAL A 23 -20.00 39.69 14.20
N GLU A 24 -19.83 39.26 15.44
CA GLU A 24 -20.57 39.74 16.61
C GLU A 24 -20.22 41.19 16.96
N GLU A 25 -18.94 41.58 16.87
CA GLU A 25 -18.52 42.97 17.03
C GLU A 25 -19.12 43.87 15.95
N VAL A 26 -19.11 43.42 14.69
CA VAL A 26 -19.67 44.20 13.58
C VAL A 26 -21.18 44.34 13.70
N ARG A 27 -21.92 43.28 14.11
CA ARG A 27 -23.37 43.39 14.39
C ARG A 27 -23.69 44.44 15.45
N GLY A 28 -22.78 44.72 16.37
CA GLY A 28 -22.95 45.74 17.40
C GLY A 28 -22.77 47.19 16.92
N PHE A 29 -22.37 47.41 15.67
CA PHE A 29 -22.18 48.76 15.14
C PHE A 29 -23.49 49.40 14.70
N ASN A 30 -23.75 50.61 15.21
CA ASN A 30 -24.71 51.51 14.59
C ASN A 30 -24.13 52.12 13.30
N ALA A 31 -24.95 52.83 12.51
CA ALA A 31 -24.54 53.38 11.21
C ALA A 31 -23.32 54.33 11.29
N GLU A 32 -23.18 55.11 12.37
CA GLU A 32 -22.02 56.01 12.58
C GLU A 32 -20.74 55.23 12.93
N ALA A 33 -20.84 54.25 13.83
CA ALA A 33 -19.72 53.39 14.22
C ALA A 33 -19.23 52.56 13.02
N LEU A 34 -20.15 52.06 12.21
CA LEU A 34 -19.85 51.35 10.97
C LEU A 34 -19.15 52.27 9.96
N ASN A 35 -19.63 53.50 9.76
CA ASN A 35 -18.98 54.48 8.87
C ASN A 35 -17.51 54.69 9.26
N GLY A 36 -17.27 54.98 10.54
CA GLY A 36 -15.93 55.19 11.07
C GLY A 36 -15.04 53.96 10.90
N PHE A 37 -15.59 52.76 11.12
CA PHE A 37 -14.89 51.50 10.89
C PHE A 37 -14.48 51.32 9.42
N LEU A 38 -15.42 51.52 8.49
CA LEU A 38 -15.19 51.32 7.06
C LEU A 38 -14.19 52.33 6.50
N LYS A 39 -14.28 53.63 6.87
CA LYS A 39 -13.36 54.67 6.37
C LYS A 39 -11.93 54.46 6.85
N ARG A 40 -11.74 53.93 8.05
CA ARG A 40 -10.40 53.57 8.56
C ARG A 40 -9.77 52.40 7.80
N ARG A 41 -10.57 51.59 7.10
CA ARG A 41 -10.14 50.28 6.59
C ARG A 41 -10.15 50.17 5.07
N LEU A 42 -11.01 50.93 4.40
CA LEU A 42 -11.14 50.93 2.95
C LEU A 42 -10.71 52.29 2.40
N ASN A 43 -9.56 52.31 1.72
CA ASN A 43 -9.06 53.53 1.07
C ASN A 43 -9.83 53.83 -0.22
N SER A 44 -10.08 55.13 -0.45
CA SER A 44 -10.65 55.70 -1.68
C SER A 44 -12.08 55.24 -1.97
N VAL A 45 -12.90 55.06 -0.93
CA VAL A 45 -14.33 54.72 -1.05
C VAL A 45 -15.24 55.52 -0.11
N ASP A 46 -14.72 56.55 0.56
CA ASP A 46 -15.40 57.31 1.61
C ASP A 46 -16.78 57.85 1.19
N ASN A 47 -16.90 58.38 -0.03
CA ASN A 47 -18.18 58.87 -0.56
C ASN A 47 -19.25 57.76 -0.67
N HIS A 48 -18.83 56.53 -0.96
CA HIS A 48 -19.72 55.37 -1.01
C HIS A 48 -20.05 54.84 0.38
N ILE A 49 -19.12 54.95 1.34
CA ILE A 49 -19.36 54.62 2.75
C ILE A 49 -20.39 55.61 3.34
N ASP A 50 -20.28 56.89 3.01
CA ASP A 50 -21.26 57.91 3.42
C ASP A 50 -22.65 57.65 2.84
N THR A 51 -22.73 57.04 1.65
CA THR A 51 -23.99 56.61 1.05
C THR A 51 -24.66 55.49 1.86
N LEU A 52 -23.88 54.52 2.38
CA LEU A 52 -24.40 53.48 3.27
C LEU A 52 -24.96 54.08 4.56
N THR A 53 -24.24 55.04 5.15
CA THR A 53 -24.68 55.72 6.38
C THR A 53 -25.92 56.58 6.16
N ALA A 54 -26.01 57.27 5.03
CA ALA A 54 -27.20 58.05 4.66
C ALA A 54 -28.45 57.19 4.42
N GLN A 55 -28.27 55.88 4.20
CA GLN A 55 -29.34 54.89 4.08
C GLN A 55 -29.54 54.09 5.37
N GLU A 56 -28.99 54.58 6.49
CA GLU A 56 -29.14 53.97 7.82
C GLU A 56 -28.65 52.51 7.89
N VAL A 57 -27.69 52.12 7.03
CA VAL A 57 -27.10 50.78 7.07
C VAL A 57 -26.27 50.64 8.35
N ASP A 58 -26.76 49.83 9.29
CA ASP A 58 -26.05 49.42 10.49
C ASP A 58 -25.20 48.16 10.25
N GLY A 59 -24.50 47.69 11.28
CA GLY A 59 -23.58 46.56 11.18
C GLY A 59 -24.25 45.23 10.85
N GLU A 60 -25.52 45.03 11.22
CA GLU A 60 -26.29 43.84 10.86
C GLU A 60 -26.66 43.88 9.38
N ALA A 61 -27.29 44.98 8.93
CA ALA A 61 -27.64 45.19 7.53
C ALA A 61 -26.41 45.16 6.60
N PHE A 62 -25.27 45.68 7.07
CA PHE A 62 -24.01 45.66 6.33
C PHE A 62 -23.52 44.25 6.00
N LEU A 63 -23.66 43.30 6.93
CA LEU A 63 -23.24 41.92 6.72
C LEU A 63 -24.13 41.19 5.71
N GLU A 64 -25.37 41.66 5.51
CA GLU A 64 -26.33 41.05 4.58
C GLU A 64 -26.33 41.70 3.18
N LEU A 65 -25.49 42.73 2.96
CA LEU A 65 -25.43 43.43 1.68
C LEU A 65 -25.08 42.50 0.53
N THR A 66 -25.98 42.44 -0.46
CA THR A 66 -25.75 41.71 -1.70
C THR A 66 -25.12 42.62 -2.78
N PRO A 67 -24.54 42.05 -3.85
CA PRO A 67 -24.11 42.83 -5.02
C PRO A 67 -25.26 43.66 -5.64
N GLU A 68 -26.49 43.16 -5.54
CA GLU A 68 -27.68 43.82 -6.06
C GLU A 68 -28.05 45.05 -5.22
N ASP A 69 -27.91 44.97 -3.89
CA ASP A 69 -28.17 46.09 -2.98
C ASP A 69 -27.16 47.22 -3.19
N LEU A 70 -25.87 46.90 -3.31
CA LEU A 70 -24.82 47.88 -3.62
C LEU A 70 -25.06 48.57 -4.98
N THR A 71 -25.61 47.84 -5.95
CA THR A 71 -25.96 48.39 -7.26
C THR A 71 -27.16 49.34 -7.16
N LYS A 72 -28.20 48.98 -6.39
CA LYS A 72 -29.36 49.85 -6.13
C LYS A 72 -28.97 51.13 -5.40
N LEU A 73 -27.94 51.08 -4.56
CA LEU A 73 -27.36 52.22 -3.84
C LEU A 73 -26.47 53.12 -4.72
N GLY A 74 -26.33 52.82 -6.02
CA GLY A 74 -25.50 53.61 -6.94
C GLY A 74 -23.99 53.47 -6.70
N ILE A 75 -23.57 52.44 -5.95
CA ILE A 75 -22.16 52.22 -5.65
C ILE A 75 -21.48 51.58 -6.87
N LEU A 76 -20.44 52.23 -7.37
CA LEU A 76 -19.69 51.76 -8.54
C LEU A 76 -19.04 50.40 -8.29
N LEU A 77 -18.86 49.63 -9.37
CA LEU A 77 -18.37 48.25 -9.34
C LEU A 77 -17.06 48.06 -8.54
N GLY A 78 -16.11 49.00 -8.65
CA GLY A 78 -14.83 48.93 -7.94
C GLY A 78 -14.99 49.00 -6.42
N PRO A 79 -15.60 50.08 -5.88
CA PRO A 79 -15.99 50.19 -4.48
C PRO A 79 -16.86 49.02 -3.97
N ALA A 80 -17.87 48.60 -4.75
CA ALA A 80 -18.73 47.47 -4.39
C ALA A 80 -17.93 46.18 -4.17
N LYS A 81 -16.97 45.87 -5.05
CA LYS A 81 -16.07 44.72 -4.88
C LYS A 81 -15.19 44.83 -3.63
N LYS A 82 -14.74 46.03 -3.25
CA LYS A 82 -13.95 46.23 -2.02
C LYS A 82 -14.79 45.98 -0.77
N ILE A 83 -16.03 46.47 -0.74
CA ILE A 83 -16.98 46.27 0.36
C ILE A 83 -17.33 44.78 0.50
N LEU A 84 -17.72 44.12 -0.60
CA LEU A 84 -18.02 42.68 -0.59
C LEU A 84 -16.82 41.83 -0.18
N LYS A 85 -15.61 42.20 -0.58
CA LYS A 85 -14.38 41.50 -0.15
C LYS A 85 -14.16 41.61 1.36
N LEU A 86 -14.47 42.76 1.96
CA LEU A 86 -14.39 42.97 3.40
C LEU A 86 -15.48 42.19 4.14
N ILE A 87 -16.73 42.23 3.65
CA ILE A 87 -17.85 41.43 4.20
C ILE A 87 -17.48 39.95 4.17
N ASN A 88 -17.02 39.44 3.03
CA ASN A 88 -16.57 38.05 2.90
C ASN A 88 -15.38 37.71 3.80
N GLY A 89 -14.48 38.66 4.07
CA GLY A 89 -13.38 38.48 5.01
C GLY A 89 -13.85 38.38 6.47
N ILE A 90 -14.83 39.21 6.86
CA ILE A 90 -15.44 39.24 8.20
C ILE A 90 -16.37 38.03 8.39
N GLN A 91 -17.13 37.63 7.38
CA GLN A 91 -18.00 36.46 7.43
C GLN A 91 -17.23 35.15 7.28
N GLY A 92 -16.10 35.19 6.56
CA GLY A 92 -15.17 34.08 6.42
C GLY A 92 -14.69 33.58 7.78
N SER A 93 -14.29 34.47 8.70
CA SER A 93 -13.77 34.10 10.03
C SER A 93 -14.73 33.19 10.83
N LYS A 94 -16.04 33.41 10.73
CA LYS A 94 -17.05 32.55 11.38
C LYS A 94 -17.14 31.13 10.79
N LYS A 95 -16.81 30.96 9.51
CA LYS A 95 -16.68 29.65 8.87
C LYS A 95 -15.39 28.95 9.29
N TYR A 96 -14.28 29.69 9.41
CA TYR A 96 -12.98 29.16 9.91
C TYR A 96 -13.08 28.69 11.36
N ASP A 97 -13.74 29.45 12.23
CA ASP A 97 -13.89 29.05 13.64
C ASP A 97 -14.68 27.75 13.76
N ASN A 98 -15.75 27.58 12.98
CA ASN A 98 -16.55 26.36 12.98
C ASN A 98 -15.80 25.14 12.41
N ASP A 99 -15.02 25.31 11.33
CA ASP A 99 -14.27 24.18 10.74
C ASP A 99 -13.04 23.82 11.58
N ASN A 100 -12.34 24.80 12.17
CA ASN A 100 -11.26 24.53 13.14
C ASN A 100 -11.79 23.88 14.42
N GLU A 101 -12.97 24.27 14.90
CA GLU A 101 -13.64 23.56 16.00
C GLU A 101 -13.91 22.09 15.67
N LYS A 102 -14.41 21.78 14.46
CA LYS A 102 -14.62 20.39 14.03
C LYS A 102 -13.31 19.62 13.96
N LEU A 103 -12.25 20.23 13.42
CA LEU A 103 -10.91 19.63 13.39
C LEU A 103 -10.39 19.35 14.81
N LEU A 104 -10.61 20.28 15.75
CA LEU A 104 -10.20 20.11 17.14
C LEU A 104 -11.01 19.01 17.83
N ARG A 105 -12.33 18.93 17.58
CA ARG A 105 -13.18 17.84 18.06
C ARG A 105 -12.70 16.49 17.53
N PHE A 106 -12.37 16.40 16.23
CA PHE A 106 -11.79 15.19 15.65
C PHE A 106 -10.47 14.81 16.32
N TRP A 107 -9.56 15.77 16.51
CA TRP A 107 -8.27 15.51 17.13
C TRP A 107 -8.40 15.06 18.60
N ASN A 108 -9.32 15.66 19.36
CA ASN A 108 -9.60 15.23 20.72
C ASN A 108 -10.26 13.85 20.75
N ALA A 109 -11.17 13.55 19.82
CA ALA A 109 -11.76 12.22 19.71
C ALA A 109 -10.71 11.13 19.44
N LEU A 110 -9.65 11.43 18.68
CA LEU A 110 -8.51 10.51 18.53
C LEU A 110 -7.73 10.34 19.84
N LYS A 111 -7.50 11.41 20.60
CA LYS A 111 -6.83 11.32 21.92
C LYS A 111 -7.63 10.48 22.92
N ASP A 112 -8.95 10.59 22.89
CA ASP A 112 -9.85 9.89 23.80
C ASP A 112 -10.34 8.53 23.25
N GLY A 113 -9.91 8.18 22.03
CA GLY A 113 -10.35 7.01 21.30
C GLY A 113 -10.00 5.71 22.02
N LYS A 114 -10.93 4.76 22.01
CA LYS A 114 -10.80 3.48 22.71
C LYS A 114 -10.64 2.34 21.71
N VAL A 115 -9.67 1.47 21.96
CA VAL A 115 -9.52 0.23 21.20
C VAL A 115 -10.30 -0.86 21.90
N GLU A 116 -11.29 -1.42 21.22
CA GLU A 116 -12.08 -2.55 21.67
C GLU A 116 -11.72 -3.81 20.87
N GLU A 117 -11.76 -4.96 21.53
CA GLU A 117 -11.60 -6.27 20.89
C GLU A 117 -12.96 -6.92 20.65
N HIS A 118 -13.18 -7.41 19.43
CA HIS A 118 -14.41 -8.09 19.03
C HIS A 118 -14.08 -9.16 17.99
N ASP A 119 -14.48 -10.41 18.25
CA ASP A 119 -14.24 -11.58 17.38
C ASP A 119 -12.78 -11.68 16.87
N GLY A 120 -11.82 -11.51 17.78
CA GLY A 120 -10.39 -11.59 17.47
C GLY A 120 -9.82 -10.40 16.68
N GLY A 121 -10.62 -9.36 16.40
CA GLY A 121 -10.20 -8.12 15.76
C GLY A 121 -10.20 -6.92 16.70
N GLN A 122 -9.38 -5.92 16.40
CA GLN A 122 -9.30 -4.66 17.14
C GLN A 122 -10.00 -3.53 16.39
N PHE A 123 -10.79 -2.74 17.11
CA PHE A 123 -11.57 -1.63 16.56
C PHE A 123 -11.35 -0.37 17.38
N LEU A 124 -10.93 0.71 16.73
CA LEU A 124 -10.85 2.03 17.34
C LEU A 124 -12.21 2.70 17.25
N GLU A 125 -12.88 2.83 18.39
CA GLU A 125 -14.14 3.54 18.55
C GLU A 125 -13.85 5.01 18.90
N LEU A 126 -14.33 5.92 18.06
CA LEU A 126 -14.16 7.36 18.26
C LEU A 126 -15.48 7.99 18.69
N SER A 127 -15.43 8.73 19.80
CA SER A 127 -16.58 9.50 20.27
C SER A 127 -16.76 10.80 19.48
N GLY A 128 -18.01 11.21 19.30
CA GLY A 128 -18.33 12.51 18.72
C GLY A 128 -18.32 12.53 17.19
N ASP A 129 -18.41 13.73 16.64
CA ASP A 129 -18.77 13.94 15.24
C ASP A 129 -17.55 13.89 14.29
N VAL A 130 -16.90 12.73 14.23
CA VAL A 130 -15.61 12.51 13.55
C VAL A 130 -15.70 12.27 12.04
N TYR A 131 -16.91 12.19 11.48
CA TYR A 131 -17.14 11.90 10.06
C TYR A 131 -16.57 12.96 9.13
N TYR A 132 -16.25 14.16 9.64
CA TYR A 132 -15.64 15.24 8.85
C TYR A 132 -14.37 14.78 8.11
N LEU A 133 -13.56 13.91 8.74
CA LEU A 133 -12.36 13.32 8.12
C LEU A 133 -12.56 11.86 7.71
N LEU A 134 -13.31 11.08 8.49
CA LEU A 134 -13.54 9.65 8.18
C LEU A 134 -14.51 9.44 7.02
N GLY A 135 -15.39 10.40 6.76
CA GLY A 135 -16.43 10.32 5.75
C GLY A 135 -17.68 9.58 6.25
N LYS A 136 -18.51 9.22 5.27
CA LYS A 136 -19.75 8.46 5.46
C LYS A 136 -19.66 7.15 4.68
N ASP A 137 -20.42 6.16 5.12
CA ASP A 137 -20.61 4.93 4.36
C ASP A 137 -21.57 5.11 3.17
N GLU A 138 -21.78 4.05 2.39
CA GLU A 138 -22.70 4.05 1.23
C GLU A 138 -24.17 4.32 1.63
N GLN A 139 -24.54 4.07 2.89
CA GLN A 139 -25.87 4.35 3.43
C GLN A 139 -25.98 5.79 3.97
N GLY A 140 -24.90 6.57 3.88
CA GLY A 140 -24.83 7.95 4.37
C GLY A 140 -24.61 8.06 5.88
N SER A 141 -24.32 6.94 6.56
CA SER A 141 -24.04 6.90 7.99
C SER A 141 -22.61 7.36 8.25
N ASN A 142 -22.46 8.11 9.34
CA ASN A 142 -21.18 8.68 9.76
C ASN A 142 -20.22 7.56 10.19
N ILE A 143 -19.02 7.54 9.62
CA ILE A 143 -17.99 6.58 10.03
C ILE A 143 -17.36 7.09 11.33
N SER A 144 -17.47 6.31 12.40
CA SER A 144 -16.88 6.60 13.72
C SER A 144 -15.95 5.49 14.22
N THR A 145 -15.86 4.38 13.52
CA THR A 145 -15.13 3.18 13.95
C THR A 145 -14.10 2.79 12.90
N LEU A 146 -12.88 2.50 13.34
CA LEU A 146 -11.78 2.02 12.50
C LEU A 146 -11.43 0.58 12.84
N PHE A 147 -11.42 -0.32 11.85
CA PHE A 147 -10.80 -1.63 12.02
C PHE A 147 -9.26 -1.51 11.99
N ILE A 148 -8.60 -1.94 13.06
CA ILE A 148 -7.15 -1.95 13.18
C ILE A 148 -6.64 -3.31 12.68
N ARG A 149 -5.95 -3.29 11.55
CA ARG A 149 -5.35 -4.49 10.96
C ARG A 149 -4.05 -4.84 11.67
N GLU A 150 -3.72 -6.12 11.73
CA GLU A 150 -2.43 -6.59 12.26
C GLU A 150 -1.25 -5.94 11.52
N CYS A 151 -1.33 -5.80 10.19
CA CYS A 151 -0.29 -5.13 9.41
C CYS A 151 -0.12 -3.64 9.78
N TYR A 152 -1.11 -2.98 10.40
CA TYR A 152 -0.96 -1.61 10.87
C TYR A 152 -0.01 -1.55 12.06
N HIS A 153 -0.14 -2.47 13.01
CA HIS A 153 0.79 -2.61 14.14
C HIS A 153 2.21 -2.83 13.65
N HIS A 154 2.42 -3.80 12.76
CA HIS A 154 3.74 -4.10 12.23
C HIS A 154 4.37 -2.92 11.48
N LEU A 155 3.60 -2.25 10.62
CA LEU A 155 4.09 -1.09 9.87
C LEU A 155 4.42 0.08 10.81
N CYS A 156 3.58 0.35 11.82
CA CYS A 156 3.85 1.39 12.81
C CYS A 156 5.12 1.08 13.62
N ASN A 157 5.28 -0.16 14.10
CA ASN A 157 6.48 -0.57 14.83
C ASN A 157 7.73 -0.37 13.99
N ILE A 158 7.72 -0.82 12.73
CA ILE A 158 8.83 -0.60 11.77
C ILE A 158 9.14 0.90 11.63
N ILE A 159 8.13 1.77 11.51
CA ILE A 159 8.34 3.21 11.30
C ILE A 159 8.87 3.90 12.57
N PHE A 160 8.36 3.51 13.75
CA PHE A 160 8.68 4.14 15.03
C PHE A 160 10.05 3.68 15.57
N GLU A 161 10.39 2.41 15.44
CA GLU A 161 11.71 1.88 15.85
C GLU A 161 12.87 2.42 14.98
N ASN A 162 12.57 2.86 13.75
CA ASN A 162 13.55 3.41 12.82
C ASN A 162 13.51 4.94 12.82
N GLU A 163 13.91 5.55 13.93
CA GLU A 163 13.90 7.02 14.13
C GLU A 163 14.76 7.77 13.09
N ASN A 164 15.91 7.20 12.72
CA ASN A 164 16.84 7.77 11.74
C ASN A 164 16.26 7.85 10.31
N ILE A 165 15.22 7.07 10.00
CA ILE A 165 14.59 7.07 8.68
C ILE A 165 13.49 8.13 8.65
N ARG A 166 13.75 9.20 7.89
CA ARG A 166 12.85 10.36 7.78
C ARG A 166 11.78 10.25 6.69
N ARG A 167 11.94 9.36 5.72
CA ARG A 167 11.09 9.28 4.53
C ARG A 167 10.56 7.88 4.31
N TRP A 168 9.24 7.72 4.45
CA TRP A 168 8.53 6.46 4.29
C TRP A 168 7.49 6.55 3.20
N ARG A 169 7.42 5.54 2.34
CA ARG A 169 6.32 5.34 1.40
C ARG A 169 5.62 4.03 1.71
N ILE A 170 4.36 4.13 2.10
CA ILE A 170 3.47 2.99 2.31
C ILE A 170 2.52 2.91 1.12
N THR A 171 2.69 1.86 0.32
CA THR A 171 1.92 1.66 -0.91
C THR A 171 1.23 0.30 -0.96
N GLY A 172 0.47 0.02 -2.01
CA GLY A 172 -0.29 -1.22 -2.18
C GLY A 172 -1.58 -1.01 -2.94
N ASN A 173 -2.34 -2.07 -3.15
CA ASN A 173 -3.53 -2.07 -4.02
C ASN A 173 -4.54 -0.96 -3.65
N PRO A 174 -5.19 -0.29 -4.62
CA PRO A 174 -6.27 0.64 -4.32
C PRO A 174 -7.38 -0.03 -3.49
N GLY A 175 -7.85 0.65 -2.43
CA GLY A 175 -8.97 0.16 -1.63
C GLY A 175 -8.67 -0.81 -0.49
N ILE A 176 -7.39 -1.05 -0.13
CA ILE A 176 -7.00 -1.93 0.99
C ILE A 176 -6.82 -1.24 2.36
N GLY A 177 -7.21 0.03 2.48
CA GLY A 177 -7.20 0.76 3.77
C GLY A 177 -5.98 1.65 4.06
N LYS A 178 -5.21 2.07 3.05
CA LYS A 178 -4.03 2.95 3.26
C LYS A 178 -4.37 4.30 3.91
N THR A 179 -5.50 4.90 3.55
CA THR A 179 -6.01 6.13 4.20
C THR A 179 -6.36 5.89 5.67
N PHE A 180 -7.01 4.75 5.98
CA PHE A 180 -7.33 4.37 7.36
C PHE A 180 -6.07 4.09 8.20
N PHE A 181 -5.00 3.54 7.59
CA PHE A 181 -3.69 3.49 8.24
C PHE A 181 -3.13 4.89 8.56
N GLY A 182 -3.34 5.87 7.67
CA GLY A 182 -3.03 7.28 7.96
C GLY A 182 -3.78 7.82 9.18
N TYR A 183 -5.07 7.49 9.32
CA TYR A 183 -5.85 7.86 10.50
C TYR A 183 -5.41 7.11 11.77
N TYR A 184 -5.00 5.85 11.64
CA TYR A 184 -4.41 5.09 12.74
C TYR A 184 -3.05 5.69 13.19
N LEU A 185 -2.23 6.18 12.26
CA LEU A 185 -1.03 6.96 12.61
C LEU A 185 -1.38 8.25 13.35
N LEU A 186 -2.42 8.98 12.91
CA LEU A 186 -2.90 10.17 13.63
C LEU A 186 -3.32 9.81 15.07
N TYR A 187 -4.04 8.70 15.25
CA TYR A 187 -4.39 8.18 16.57
C TYR A 187 -3.14 7.97 17.43
N LEU A 188 -2.17 7.16 16.99
CA LEU A 188 -0.96 6.85 17.76
C LEU A 188 -0.14 8.11 18.07
N LEU A 189 0.00 9.03 17.11
CA LEU A 189 0.73 10.28 17.31
C LEU A 189 0.02 11.25 18.26
N SER A 190 -1.33 11.22 18.29
CA SER A 190 -2.11 11.99 19.26
C SER A 190 -1.87 11.52 20.70
N GLN A 191 -1.78 10.19 20.91
CA GLN A 191 -1.45 9.60 22.22
C GLN A 191 -0.05 10.01 22.70
N GLN A 192 0.89 10.15 21.76
CA GLN A 192 2.27 10.60 22.03
C GLN A 192 2.42 12.13 22.09
N ARG A 193 1.32 12.88 21.98
CA ARG A 193 1.30 14.36 21.95
C ARG A 193 2.21 14.97 20.87
N LYS A 194 2.38 14.28 19.74
CA LYS A 194 3.18 14.75 18.61
C LYS A 194 2.41 15.79 17.79
N THR A 195 3.16 16.69 17.14
CA THR A 195 2.59 17.64 16.16
C THR A 195 2.62 17.00 14.77
N VAL A 196 1.50 17.08 14.06
CA VAL A 196 1.31 16.44 12.76
C VAL A 196 0.74 17.43 11.75
N VAL A 197 1.30 17.45 10.54
CA VAL A 197 0.67 18.07 9.37
C VAL A 197 0.11 16.94 8.50
N TYR A 198 -1.20 16.89 8.34
CA TYR A 198 -1.89 15.91 7.49
C TYR A 198 -2.30 16.57 6.17
N HIS A 199 -1.94 15.97 5.05
CA HIS A 199 -2.12 16.55 3.72
C HIS A 199 -2.67 15.51 2.73
N LYS A 200 -3.99 15.45 2.65
CA LYS A 200 -4.73 14.52 1.79
C LYS A 200 -4.99 15.13 0.41
N LEU A 201 -5.05 14.27 -0.61
CA LEU A 201 -5.45 14.65 -1.97
C LEU A 201 -6.81 15.36 -1.94
N ASP A 202 -6.94 16.44 -2.70
CA ASP A 202 -8.16 17.27 -2.81
C ASP A 202 -8.63 17.93 -1.50
N ASN A 203 -7.77 17.95 -0.46
CA ASN A 203 -8.02 18.61 0.81
C ASN A 203 -6.88 19.58 1.14
N CYS A 204 -7.21 20.68 1.81
CA CYS A 204 -6.22 21.59 2.38
C CYS A 204 -5.39 20.89 3.48
N PRO A 205 -4.11 21.28 3.66
CA PRO A 205 -3.29 20.75 4.73
C PRO A 205 -3.83 21.17 6.10
N ILE A 206 -3.88 20.21 7.02
CA ILE A 206 -4.35 20.39 8.39
C ILE A 206 -3.18 20.23 9.35
N LEU A 207 -3.01 21.17 10.27
CA LEU A 207 -2.11 21.02 11.41
C LEU A 207 -2.89 20.49 12.60
N PHE A 208 -2.32 19.48 13.25
CA PHE A 208 -2.73 18.96 14.55
C PHE A 208 -1.59 19.11 15.55
N SER A 209 -1.87 19.68 16.72
CA SER A 209 -0.92 19.82 17.82
C SER A 209 -1.60 19.51 19.16
N GLU A 210 -0.87 19.60 20.29
CA GLU A 210 -1.45 19.31 21.61
C GLU A 210 -2.71 20.17 21.90
N LYS A 211 -2.68 21.46 21.53
CA LYS A 211 -3.72 22.43 21.92
C LYS A 211 -4.56 22.97 20.77
N CYS A 212 -4.16 22.75 19.51
CA CYS A 212 -4.88 23.30 18.37
C CYS A 212 -4.96 22.32 17.19
N ALA A 213 -6.01 22.46 16.41
CA ALA A 213 -6.16 21.84 15.10
C ALA A 213 -6.75 22.86 14.13
N PHE A 214 -6.10 23.10 12.99
CA PHE A 214 -6.59 24.08 12.03
C PHE A 214 -6.11 23.81 10.60
N SER A 215 -6.84 24.36 9.64
CA SER A 215 -6.52 24.35 8.20
C SER A 215 -6.61 25.76 7.63
N HIS A 216 -5.97 25.99 6.48
CA HIS A 216 -6.20 27.17 5.67
C HIS A 216 -7.19 26.86 4.52
N ASP A 217 -7.87 27.86 3.96
CA ASP A 217 -8.84 27.68 2.85
C ASP A 217 -8.19 27.43 1.49
N VAL A 218 -6.87 27.60 1.41
CA VAL A 218 -6.11 27.36 0.20
C VAL A 218 -5.24 26.14 0.44
N ASP A 219 -5.26 25.22 -0.52
CA ASP A 219 -4.36 24.09 -0.61
C ASP A 219 -2.91 24.58 -0.81
N ASN A 220 -2.29 25.01 0.28
CA ASN A 220 -0.96 25.59 0.29
C ASN A 220 -0.14 25.06 1.47
N ILE A 221 0.60 23.99 1.23
CA ILE A 221 1.49 23.39 2.22
C ILE A 221 2.59 24.33 2.72
N HIS A 222 2.97 25.36 1.95
CA HIS A 222 3.96 26.34 2.39
C HIS A 222 3.48 27.23 3.54
N ALA A 223 2.18 27.31 3.79
CA ALA A 223 1.64 27.99 4.97
C ALA A 223 2.11 27.31 6.27
N PHE A 224 2.42 26.01 6.22
CA PHE A 224 2.92 25.23 7.36
C PHE A 224 4.44 25.05 7.35
N LYS A 225 5.19 25.79 6.52
CA LYS A 225 6.65 25.62 6.35
C LYS A 225 7.43 25.70 7.66
N ASP A 226 7.00 26.56 8.59
CA ASP A 226 7.73 26.80 9.84
C ASP A 226 7.56 25.62 10.80
N TYR A 227 6.42 24.93 10.76
CA TYR A 227 6.23 23.65 11.43
C TYR A 227 7.01 22.53 10.73
N LEU A 228 6.94 22.45 9.40
CA LEU A 228 7.56 21.37 8.62
C LEU A 228 9.09 21.42 8.61
N ARG A 229 9.70 22.56 8.97
CA ARG A 229 11.15 22.69 9.20
C ARG A 229 11.61 22.04 10.52
N ASN A 230 10.69 21.70 11.41
CA ASN A 230 10.99 21.02 12.66
C ASN A 230 11.02 19.49 12.44
N GLU A 231 12.13 18.88 12.82
CA GLU A 231 12.39 17.45 12.73
C GLU A 231 11.50 16.58 13.65
N GLU A 232 10.91 17.17 14.69
CA GLU A 232 9.94 16.51 15.58
C GLU A 232 8.51 16.47 15.02
N VAL A 233 8.25 17.21 13.95
CA VAL A 233 6.93 17.24 13.30
C VAL A 233 6.80 16.05 12.35
N TRP A 234 5.61 15.46 12.34
CA TRP A 234 5.24 14.41 11.42
C TRP A 234 4.48 14.99 10.24
N TYR A 235 4.87 14.65 9.02
CA TYR A 235 4.20 15.05 7.81
C TYR A 235 3.56 13.84 7.13
N ILE A 236 2.26 13.66 7.30
CA ILE A 236 1.52 12.54 6.73
C ILE A 236 0.83 13.02 5.45
N VAL A 237 1.18 12.41 4.33
CA VAL A 237 0.67 12.77 3.00
C VAL A 237 -0.14 11.62 2.44
N ASP A 238 -1.38 11.87 2.05
CA ASP A 238 -2.29 10.83 1.55
C ASP A 238 -2.67 11.09 0.08
N GLY A 239 -2.30 10.16 -0.80
CA GLY A 239 -2.75 10.14 -2.18
C GLY A 239 -2.21 11.25 -3.07
N ARG A 240 -1.22 12.02 -2.62
CA ARG A 240 -0.64 13.14 -3.38
C ARG A 240 0.88 13.23 -3.24
N LYS A 241 1.51 14.03 -4.10
CA LYS A 241 2.96 14.25 -4.07
C LYS A 241 3.38 15.03 -2.82
N PRO A 242 4.31 14.51 -1.99
CA PRO A 242 4.83 15.23 -0.84
C PRO A 242 5.82 16.32 -1.28
N MET A 243 5.86 17.40 -0.50
CA MET A 243 6.92 18.41 -0.57
C MET A 243 8.08 18.04 0.34
N GLU A 244 9.29 18.47 -0.02
CA GLU A 244 10.50 18.18 0.74
C GLU A 244 10.64 19.14 1.92
N TYR A 245 10.66 18.57 3.12
CA TYR A 245 10.85 19.27 4.39
C TYR A 245 11.65 18.40 5.37
N ALA A 246 12.09 18.97 6.49
CA ALA A 246 12.86 18.28 7.53
C ALA A 246 11.99 17.34 8.39
N ALA A 247 10.69 17.64 8.50
CA ALA A 247 9.69 16.81 9.16
C ALA A 247 9.72 15.34 8.70
N LYS A 248 9.49 14.41 9.63
CA LYS A 248 9.40 12.98 9.31
C LYS A 248 8.19 12.74 8.41
N THR A 249 8.44 12.39 7.16
CA THR A 249 7.42 12.32 6.11
C THR A 249 6.99 10.88 5.86
N ILE A 250 5.68 10.62 6.00
CA ILE A 250 5.04 9.35 5.63
C ILE A 250 4.08 9.62 4.48
N LEU A 251 4.38 9.07 3.31
CA LEU A 251 3.50 9.06 2.16
C LEU A 251 2.69 7.75 2.15
N VAL A 252 1.36 7.84 2.30
CA VAL A 252 0.43 6.75 2.02
C VAL A 252 -0.17 6.95 0.64
N CYS A 253 0.08 6.04 -0.31
CA CYS A 253 -0.41 6.25 -1.67
C CYS A 253 -0.65 4.95 -2.44
N SER A 254 -1.60 4.96 -3.36
CA SER A 254 -1.69 3.91 -4.38
C SER A 254 -0.43 3.93 -5.28
N PRO A 255 -0.08 2.84 -5.98
CA PRO A 255 1.14 2.71 -6.79
C PRO A 255 1.12 3.53 -8.10
N GLN A 256 0.58 4.75 -8.06
CA GLN A 256 0.57 5.71 -9.16
C GLN A 256 1.84 6.56 -9.13
N LYS A 257 2.67 6.48 -10.17
CA LYS A 257 4.00 7.15 -10.22
C LYS A 257 3.96 8.65 -9.94
N ARG A 258 2.89 9.32 -10.38
CA ARG A 258 2.71 10.77 -10.19
C ARG A 258 2.71 11.18 -8.71
N HIS A 259 2.36 10.29 -7.79
CA HIS A 259 2.33 10.58 -6.35
C HIS A 259 3.70 10.45 -5.67
N TYR A 260 4.63 9.63 -6.18
CA TYR A 260 5.87 9.31 -5.43
C TYR A 260 7.17 9.40 -6.23
N SER A 261 7.15 9.47 -7.56
CA SER A 261 8.36 9.34 -8.39
C SER A 261 9.50 10.31 -8.02
N SER A 262 9.19 11.54 -7.63
CA SER A 262 10.21 12.49 -7.14
C SER A 262 10.60 12.25 -5.69
N PHE A 263 9.67 11.75 -4.87
CA PHE A 263 9.92 11.47 -3.46
C PHE A 263 10.84 10.26 -3.28
N ASP A 264 10.70 9.23 -4.12
CA ASP A 264 11.54 8.04 -4.06
C ASP A 264 13.01 8.35 -4.36
N LYS A 265 13.31 9.43 -5.10
CA LYS A 265 14.68 9.90 -5.38
C LYS A 265 15.40 10.46 -4.15
N LEU A 266 14.69 10.70 -3.05
CA LEU A 266 15.22 11.30 -1.81
C LEU A 266 15.69 10.27 -0.78
N GLY A 267 15.97 9.03 -1.19
CA GLY A 267 16.35 7.93 -0.28
C GLY A 267 15.18 7.41 0.57
N THR A 268 14.00 7.31 -0.04
CA THR A 268 12.76 6.89 0.65
C THR A 268 12.75 5.39 0.92
N THR A 269 12.33 5.01 2.13
CA THR A 269 12.09 3.61 2.48
C THR A 269 10.68 3.19 2.10
N ILE A 270 10.54 2.16 1.27
CA ILE A 270 9.26 1.71 0.73
C ILE A 270 8.76 0.49 1.51
N ARG A 271 7.46 0.48 1.84
CA ARG A 271 6.74 -0.68 2.34
C ARG A 271 5.43 -0.88 1.58
N TYR A 272 5.03 -2.13 1.39
CA TYR A 272 3.82 -2.55 0.72
C TYR A 272 2.83 -3.10 1.74
N MET A 273 1.62 -2.56 1.78
CA MET A 273 0.55 -3.04 2.63
C MET A 273 -0.17 -4.21 1.93
N PRO A 274 -0.41 -5.33 2.63
CA PRO A 274 -1.02 -6.52 2.04
C PRO A 274 -2.51 -6.31 1.75
N VAL A 275 -3.03 -7.10 0.80
CA VAL A 275 -4.48 -7.34 0.66
C VAL A 275 -5.04 -7.97 1.94
N TRP A 276 -6.36 -7.94 2.10
CA TRP A 276 -6.96 -8.48 3.33
C TRP A 276 -7.06 -10.00 3.25
N SER A 277 -6.77 -10.67 4.36
CA SER A 277 -7.08 -12.09 4.49
C SER A 277 -8.59 -12.30 4.58
N TRP A 278 -9.04 -13.56 4.44
CA TRP A 278 -10.46 -13.85 4.63
C TRP A 278 -10.91 -13.54 6.07
N GLU A 279 -10.07 -13.88 7.04
CA GLU A 279 -10.30 -13.67 8.47
C GLU A 279 -10.47 -12.16 8.75
N GLU A 280 -9.57 -11.31 8.24
CA GLU A 280 -9.69 -9.85 8.37
C GLU A 280 -11.01 -9.32 7.78
N ILE A 281 -11.41 -9.84 6.61
CA ILE A 281 -12.66 -9.44 5.94
C ILE A 281 -13.88 -9.83 6.77
N ASP A 282 -13.91 -11.06 7.28
CA ASP A 282 -15.08 -11.57 8.01
C ASP A 282 -15.22 -10.94 9.40
N THR A 283 -14.10 -10.76 10.12
CA THR A 283 -14.09 -10.05 11.42
C THR A 283 -14.60 -8.62 11.26
N CYS A 284 -14.13 -7.89 10.23
CA CYS A 284 -14.60 -6.54 9.94
C CYS A 284 -16.09 -6.54 9.52
N ARG A 285 -16.53 -7.52 8.73
CA ARG A 285 -17.94 -7.67 8.31
C ARG A 285 -18.87 -7.78 9.52
N ILE A 286 -18.53 -8.62 10.50
CA ILE A 286 -19.39 -8.89 11.66
C ILE A 286 -19.67 -7.60 12.46
N LYS A 287 -18.67 -6.75 12.66
CA LYS A 287 -18.84 -5.50 13.41
C LYS A 287 -19.42 -4.39 12.54
N LEU A 288 -18.84 -4.12 11.37
CA LEU A 288 -19.08 -2.90 10.59
C LEU A 288 -20.07 -3.08 9.43
N PHE A 289 -20.29 -4.29 8.94
CA PHE A 289 -21.13 -4.58 7.78
C PHE A 289 -22.16 -5.69 8.08
N ARG A 290 -22.89 -5.53 9.19
CA ARG A 290 -23.87 -6.52 9.71
C ARG A 290 -24.99 -6.86 8.73
N ASN A 291 -25.27 -5.97 7.79
CA ASN A 291 -26.23 -6.17 6.71
C ASN A 291 -25.75 -7.16 5.63
N LEU A 292 -24.45 -7.50 5.59
CA LEU A 292 -23.88 -8.43 4.62
C LEU A 292 -23.74 -9.82 5.22
N THR A 293 -24.24 -10.82 4.49
CA THR A 293 -24.06 -12.23 4.89
C THR A 293 -22.65 -12.70 4.58
N GLN A 294 -22.12 -13.62 5.41
CA GLN A 294 -20.80 -14.21 5.22
C GLN A 294 -20.68 -14.89 3.85
N GLU A 295 -21.71 -15.65 3.43
CA GLU A 295 -21.72 -16.35 2.15
C GLU A 295 -21.61 -15.37 0.96
N TYR A 296 -22.34 -14.25 1.01
CA TYR A 296 -22.29 -13.25 -0.05
C TYR A 296 -20.91 -12.58 -0.13
N VAL A 297 -20.35 -12.18 1.02
CA VAL A 297 -19.01 -11.58 1.07
C VAL A 297 -17.94 -12.59 0.65
N ARG A 298 -18.09 -13.88 0.95
CA ARG A 298 -17.20 -14.95 0.45
C ARG A 298 -17.21 -15.02 -1.08
N LYS A 299 -18.38 -14.92 -1.72
CA LYS A 299 -18.48 -14.89 -3.20
C LYS A 299 -17.74 -13.68 -3.77
N LEU A 300 -17.86 -12.52 -3.13
CA LEU A 300 -17.12 -11.32 -3.55
C LEU A 300 -15.62 -11.46 -3.31
N TYR A 301 -15.21 -12.02 -2.17
CA TYR A 301 -13.80 -12.29 -1.85
C TYR A 301 -13.15 -13.19 -2.91
N ASN A 302 -13.83 -14.26 -3.30
CA ASN A 302 -13.36 -15.19 -4.33
C ASN A 302 -13.27 -14.56 -5.73
N LYS A 303 -13.95 -13.43 -5.98
CA LYS A 303 -13.85 -12.66 -7.22
C LYS A 303 -12.77 -11.57 -7.13
N TRP A 304 -12.82 -10.76 -6.08
CA TRP A 304 -12.05 -9.53 -5.92
C TRP A 304 -10.77 -9.66 -5.12
N GLY A 305 -10.46 -10.81 -4.53
CA GLY A 305 -9.14 -11.08 -3.93
C GLY A 305 -8.80 -10.27 -2.68
N GLY A 306 -9.74 -10.12 -1.75
CA GLY A 306 -9.46 -9.46 -0.47
C GLY A 306 -9.30 -7.94 -0.53
N ILE A 307 -9.95 -7.28 -1.49
CA ILE A 307 -10.03 -5.80 -1.55
C ILE A 307 -11.32 -5.34 -0.84
N PRO A 308 -11.27 -4.86 0.42
CA PRO A 308 -12.46 -4.55 1.24
C PRO A 308 -13.34 -3.47 0.60
N ARG A 309 -12.77 -2.59 -0.21
CA ARG A 309 -13.56 -1.63 -1.00
C ARG A 309 -14.62 -2.33 -1.86
N PHE A 310 -14.33 -3.48 -2.45
CA PHE A 310 -15.28 -4.20 -3.31
C PHE A 310 -15.96 -5.37 -2.59
N THR A 311 -15.31 -5.98 -1.60
CA THR A 311 -15.89 -7.11 -0.85
C THR A 311 -16.80 -6.69 0.30
N LEU A 312 -16.65 -5.47 0.82
CA LEU A 312 -17.46 -4.92 1.92
C LEU A 312 -18.13 -3.61 1.52
N PHE A 313 -17.35 -2.55 1.26
CA PHE A 313 -17.88 -1.19 1.12
C PHE A 313 -18.85 -1.07 -0.08
N TYR A 314 -18.42 -1.52 -1.27
CA TYR A 314 -19.25 -1.55 -2.48
C TYR A 314 -19.93 -2.90 -2.71
N ALA A 315 -20.08 -3.73 -1.68
CA ALA A 315 -20.61 -5.08 -1.84
C ALA A 315 -21.98 -5.10 -2.55
N LEU A 316 -22.86 -4.15 -2.21
CA LEU A 316 -24.21 -4.02 -2.76
C LEU A 316 -24.33 -2.98 -3.89
N ASN A 317 -23.20 -2.49 -4.42
CA ASN A 317 -23.19 -1.47 -5.46
C ASN A 317 -22.87 -2.09 -6.83
N ASP A 318 -23.92 -2.45 -7.58
CA ASP A 318 -23.81 -3.14 -8.88
C ASP A 318 -22.87 -2.43 -9.87
N SER A 319 -22.94 -1.09 -9.93
CA SER A 319 -22.10 -0.30 -10.85
C SER A 319 -20.61 -0.41 -10.54
N GLN A 320 -20.26 -0.55 -9.25
CA GLN A 320 -18.89 -0.77 -8.79
C GLN A 320 -18.47 -2.23 -8.99
N GLN A 321 -19.39 -3.18 -8.79
CA GLN A 321 -19.15 -4.60 -9.04
C GLN A 321 -18.85 -4.88 -10.53
N ASP A 322 -19.56 -4.21 -11.44
CA ASP A 322 -19.37 -4.30 -12.90
C ASP A 322 -17.96 -3.91 -13.36
N LEU A 323 -17.24 -3.11 -12.57
CA LEU A 323 -15.89 -2.68 -12.93
C LEU A 323 -14.91 -3.85 -13.07
N LEU A 324 -15.13 -4.98 -12.38
CA LEU A 324 -14.30 -6.17 -12.56
C LEU A 324 -14.48 -6.75 -13.95
N GLN A 325 -15.73 -6.95 -14.37
CA GLN A 325 -16.02 -7.51 -15.68
C GLN A 325 -15.55 -6.59 -16.80
N ARG A 326 -15.68 -5.26 -16.63
CA ARG A 326 -15.11 -4.29 -17.57
C ARG A 326 -13.59 -4.40 -17.65
N ALA A 327 -12.90 -4.55 -16.52
CA ALA A 327 -11.45 -4.73 -16.51
C ALA A 327 -11.04 -6.03 -17.23
N ILE A 328 -11.70 -7.16 -16.94
CA ILE A 328 -11.50 -8.43 -17.63
C ILE A 328 -11.79 -8.31 -19.14
N ASN A 329 -12.80 -7.53 -19.53
CA ASN A 329 -13.15 -7.27 -20.93
C ASN A 329 -12.14 -6.37 -21.66
N SER A 330 -11.45 -5.50 -20.94
CA SER A 330 -10.43 -4.62 -21.50
C SER A 330 -9.03 -5.24 -21.63
N VAL A 331 -8.83 -6.51 -21.23
CA VAL A 331 -7.52 -7.16 -21.26
C VAL A 331 -6.97 -7.26 -22.68
N ASN A 332 -5.73 -6.82 -22.83
CA ASN A 332 -4.91 -6.94 -24.03
C ASN A 332 -3.48 -7.36 -23.67
N ASP A 333 -2.57 -7.38 -24.65
CA ASP A 333 -1.17 -7.74 -24.50
C ASP A 333 -0.36 -6.80 -23.61
N ASN A 334 -0.79 -5.55 -23.40
CA ASN A 334 -0.13 -4.63 -22.47
C ASN A 334 -0.13 -5.16 -21.03
N LEU A 335 -1.09 -6.02 -20.67
CA LEU A 335 -1.13 -6.68 -19.35
C LEU A 335 0.16 -7.46 -19.06
N LEU A 336 0.75 -8.07 -20.08
CA LEU A 336 1.99 -8.84 -19.96
C LEU A 336 3.18 -7.95 -19.55
N ASN A 337 3.11 -6.66 -19.87
CA ASN A 337 4.12 -5.66 -19.53
C ASN A 337 3.74 -4.87 -18.25
N PHE A 338 2.88 -5.42 -17.39
CA PHE A 338 2.51 -4.75 -16.14
C PHE A 338 3.54 -4.99 -15.04
N VAL A 339 4.10 -3.90 -14.51
CA VAL A 339 5.12 -3.91 -13.43
C VAL A 339 4.54 -3.55 -12.05
N GLY A 340 3.22 -3.51 -11.89
CA GLY A 340 2.58 -3.12 -10.62
C GLY A 340 2.47 -1.61 -10.42
N GLU A 341 3.04 -0.81 -11.31
CA GLU A 341 2.92 0.65 -11.29
C GLU A 341 1.82 1.11 -12.25
N THR A 342 1.09 2.15 -11.85
CA THR A 342 0.03 2.74 -12.69
C THR A 342 0.39 4.10 -13.25
N THR A 343 0.09 4.25 -14.54
CA THR A 343 -0.20 5.51 -15.23
C THR A 343 -1.72 5.64 -15.37
N ASP A 344 -2.22 6.81 -15.79
CA ASP A 344 -3.66 7.04 -15.98
C ASP A 344 -4.29 5.99 -16.93
N ASP A 345 -3.51 5.44 -17.86
CA ASP A 345 -3.96 4.47 -18.86
C ASP A 345 -4.13 3.02 -18.34
N ASN A 346 -3.53 2.66 -17.20
CA ASN A 346 -3.46 1.27 -16.71
C ASN A 346 -4.16 1.01 -15.36
N ILE A 347 -5.00 1.94 -14.88
CA ILE A 347 -5.70 1.86 -13.58
C ILE A 347 -6.56 0.60 -13.43
N THR A 348 -7.08 0.05 -14.54
CA THR A 348 -7.89 -1.17 -14.56
C THR A 348 -7.10 -2.42 -14.19
N SER A 349 -5.78 -2.43 -14.41
CA SER A 349 -4.90 -3.58 -14.13
C SER A 349 -4.94 -3.99 -12.66
N HIS A 350 -5.06 -3.04 -11.71
CA HIS A 350 -5.15 -3.35 -10.27
C HIS A 350 -6.44 -4.03 -9.83
N LYS A 351 -7.46 -4.12 -10.70
CA LYS A 351 -8.67 -4.90 -10.41
C LYS A 351 -8.47 -6.38 -10.71
N ILE A 352 -7.45 -6.70 -11.52
CA ILE A 352 -7.21 -8.05 -12.02
C ILE A 352 -5.84 -8.62 -11.65
N ILE A 353 -4.87 -7.76 -11.33
CA ILE A 353 -3.55 -8.12 -10.82
C ILE A 353 -3.31 -7.33 -9.54
N HIS A 354 -2.99 -8.06 -8.47
CA HIS A 354 -2.67 -7.51 -7.17
C HIS A 354 -1.18 -7.47 -6.92
N ILE A 355 -0.77 -6.45 -6.16
CA ILE A 355 0.52 -6.39 -5.51
C ILE A 355 0.42 -7.19 -4.20
N CYS A 356 1.19 -8.25 -4.09
CA CYS A 356 1.35 -9.05 -2.88
C CYS A 356 2.71 -8.73 -2.22
N THR A 357 2.87 -8.99 -0.92
CA THR A 357 4.07 -8.63 -0.16
C THR A 357 4.48 -9.72 0.83
N ASN A 358 5.73 -9.66 1.29
CA ASN A 358 6.24 -10.58 2.31
C ASN A 358 5.75 -10.16 3.70
N ILE A 359 4.84 -10.95 4.28
CA ILE A 359 4.30 -10.76 5.62
C ILE A 359 5.09 -11.58 6.67
N PRO A 360 5.11 -11.16 7.95
CA PRO A 360 5.53 -12.01 9.05
C PRO A 360 4.69 -13.29 9.06
N LYS A 361 5.33 -14.45 9.21
CA LYS A 361 4.59 -15.67 9.51
C LYS A 361 4.34 -15.69 11.02
N GLY A 362 3.13 -16.04 11.44
CA GLY A 362 2.86 -16.34 12.84
C GLY A 362 3.83 -17.42 13.31
N GLU A 363 4.31 -17.29 14.54
CA GLU A 363 5.05 -18.33 15.23
C GLU A 363 4.11 -19.53 15.38
N ASP A 364 4.16 -20.48 14.44
CA ASP A 364 3.66 -21.82 14.73
C ASP A 364 4.54 -22.36 15.85
N GLU A 365 3.94 -22.62 17.01
CA GLU A 365 4.49 -23.33 18.15
C GLU A 365 4.93 -24.74 17.72
N GLY A 366 6.06 -24.81 17.03
CA GLY A 366 6.86 -26.03 16.95
C GLY A 366 7.72 -26.05 18.21
N GLU A 367 7.36 -26.91 19.15
CA GLU A 367 8.14 -27.28 20.32
C GLU A 367 9.60 -27.54 19.89
N ASP A 368 10.50 -26.57 20.13
CA ASP A 368 11.94 -26.81 20.16
C ASP A 368 12.19 -27.56 21.49
N GLU A 369 12.14 -28.89 21.46
CA GLU A 369 12.78 -29.69 22.49
C GLU A 369 14.26 -29.31 22.51
N GLY A 370 14.71 -28.80 23.66
CA GLY A 370 16.03 -28.24 23.83
C GLY A 370 17.16 -29.23 23.50
N GLU A 371 18.12 -28.78 22.70
CA GLU A 371 19.43 -29.41 22.65
C GLU A 371 20.23 -28.92 23.86
N GLU A 372 20.39 -29.83 24.84
CA GLU A 372 21.39 -29.74 25.89
C GLU A 372 22.79 -29.53 25.30
N GLY A 373 23.58 -28.72 26.00
CA GLY A 373 24.89 -28.29 25.59
C GLY A 373 25.89 -29.42 25.33
N GLY A 374 26.70 -29.24 24.29
CA GLY A 374 27.96 -29.93 24.09
C GLY A 374 29.07 -28.90 23.93
N GLU A 375 29.96 -28.84 24.93
CA GLU A 375 31.14 -27.99 24.99
C GLU A 375 32.20 -28.36 23.91
N GLY A 376 32.98 -27.34 23.53
CA GLY A 376 34.34 -27.50 22.99
C GLY A 376 34.46 -27.34 21.47
N MET A 377 35.10 -26.26 21.00
CA MET A 377 36.56 -26.26 20.75
C MET A 377 37.00 -24.99 19.99
N GLU A 378 37.86 -24.24 20.68
CA GLU A 378 39.01 -23.41 20.26
C GLU A 378 39.03 -22.64 18.92
N ASP A 379 39.30 -21.35 19.08
CA ASP A 379 39.64 -20.35 18.08
C ASP A 379 40.88 -20.73 17.25
N VAL A 380 40.79 -20.55 15.93
CA VAL A 380 41.97 -20.52 15.04
C VAL A 380 41.94 -19.22 14.23
N GLU A 381 42.88 -18.33 14.56
CA GLU A 381 43.25 -17.15 13.78
C GLU A 381 43.78 -17.57 12.40
N ILE A 382 43.32 -16.91 11.33
CA ILE A 382 43.98 -16.98 10.02
C ILE A 382 44.30 -15.57 9.57
N THR A 383 45.59 -15.33 9.45
CA THR A 383 46.29 -14.15 8.93
C THR A 383 46.00 -13.88 7.45
N GLU A 384 45.73 -12.61 7.12
CA GLU A 384 45.59 -12.10 5.75
C GLU A 384 46.98 -12.03 5.07
N VAL A 385 47.06 -12.46 3.80
CA VAL A 385 48.20 -12.21 2.91
C VAL A 385 47.70 -11.30 1.78
N GLU A 386 48.26 -10.11 1.71
CA GLU A 386 48.11 -9.15 0.61
C GLU A 386 48.90 -9.63 -0.61
N ASP A 387 48.30 -9.57 -1.80
CA ASP A 387 49.05 -9.62 -3.05
C ASP A 387 48.60 -8.49 -4.00
N ASN A 388 49.59 -7.83 -4.56
CA ASN A 388 49.57 -6.49 -5.12
C ASN A 388 50.01 -6.55 -6.59
N SER A 389 49.19 -6.11 -7.54
CA SER A 389 49.65 -5.77 -8.89
C SER A 389 48.66 -4.87 -9.62
N GLY A 390 49.13 -3.68 -10.03
CA GLY A 390 48.32 -2.59 -10.57
C GLY A 390 48.14 -2.54 -12.10
N GLU A 391 47.06 -1.82 -12.48
CA GLU A 391 46.85 -0.80 -13.54
C GLU A 391 47.38 -0.97 -15.00
N PRO A 392 46.89 -0.23 -16.04
CA PRO A 392 46.03 0.97 -16.03
C PRO A 392 44.88 1.10 -17.09
N SER A 393 43.89 1.96 -16.72
CA SER A 393 43.08 2.96 -17.47
C SER A 393 42.60 2.77 -18.94
N THR A 394 41.29 3.02 -19.19
CA THR A 394 40.77 4.17 -20.01
C THR A 394 39.23 4.38 -19.94
N SER A 395 38.84 5.66 -19.76
CA SER A 395 37.64 6.42 -20.22
C SER A 395 36.17 6.14 -19.75
N LYS A 396 35.77 6.90 -18.71
CA LYS A 396 34.55 7.74 -18.44
C LYS A 396 33.23 7.57 -19.23
N LEU A 397 32.13 7.40 -18.47
CA LEU A 397 30.84 8.15 -18.46
C LEU A 397 30.03 7.80 -17.18
N PRO A 398 29.13 8.67 -16.64
CA PRO A 398 28.81 8.73 -15.21
C PRO A 398 27.76 7.70 -14.76
N ALA A 399 28.10 6.93 -13.72
CA ALA A 399 27.23 5.97 -13.06
C ALA A 399 26.47 6.61 -11.89
N VAL A 400 25.17 6.31 -11.84
CA VAL A 400 24.28 6.53 -10.70
C VAL A 400 24.87 5.81 -9.48
N THR A 401 25.13 6.56 -8.41
CA THR A 401 25.73 6.09 -7.16
C THR A 401 24.83 5.05 -6.49
N ARG A 402 25.31 3.80 -6.45
CA ARG A 402 24.86 2.76 -5.53
C ARG A 402 25.43 3.05 -4.13
N PRO A 403 24.72 2.75 -3.03
CA PRO A 403 25.30 2.88 -1.70
C PRO A 403 26.38 1.81 -1.46
N ASP A 404 27.44 2.25 -0.79
CA ASP A 404 28.67 1.53 -0.47
C ASP A 404 28.44 0.20 0.26
N LYS A 405 29.17 -0.83 -0.19
CA LYS A 405 29.43 -2.05 0.58
C LYS A 405 30.42 -1.72 1.70
N ARG A 406 29.96 -1.75 2.96
CA ARG A 406 30.86 -1.94 4.12
C ARG A 406 30.46 -3.21 4.87
N LYS A 407 31.49 -4.07 5.03
CA LYS A 407 31.71 -5.22 5.91
C LYS A 407 30.51 -6.10 6.29
N GLY A 408 30.62 -7.38 5.89
CA GLY A 408 29.61 -8.41 6.03
C GLY A 408 29.18 -8.65 7.48
N VAL A 409 27.88 -8.48 7.70
CA VAL A 409 27.15 -9.12 8.77
C VAL A 409 26.26 -10.19 8.14
N ILE A 410 26.32 -11.37 8.73
CA ILE A 410 25.57 -12.60 8.41
C ILE A 410 24.13 -12.28 7.99
N GLY A 411 23.70 -12.87 6.86
CA GLY A 411 22.50 -12.49 6.11
C GLY A 411 21.21 -12.49 6.94
N LYS A 412 20.76 -11.29 7.34
CA LYS A 412 19.39 -11.07 7.79
C LYS A 412 18.46 -11.12 6.58
N GLY A 413 17.36 -11.87 6.69
CA GLY A 413 16.32 -11.93 5.66
C GLY A 413 15.81 -10.53 5.26
N LYS A 414 15.21 -10.42 4.07
CA LYS A 414 14.64 -9.15 3.59
C LYS A 414 13.58 -8.64 4.59
N PRO A 415 13.54 -7.33 4.92
CA PRO A 415 12.58 -6.79 5.89
C PRO A 415 11.12 -7.08 5.49
N PHE A 416 10.25 -7.26 6.47
CA PHE A 416 8.81 -7.43 6.19
C PHE A 416 8.23 -6.23 5.45
N TYR A 417 7.23 -6.51 4.63
CA TYR A 417 6.54 -5.54 3.79
C TYR A 417 7.46 -4.82 2.78
N SER A 418 8.71 -5.25 2.59
CA SER A 418 9.68 -4.54 1.74
C SER A 418 9.76 -5.09 0.30
N MET A 419 9.15 -6.24 0.04
CA MET A 419 9.07 -6.85 -1.29
C MET A 419 7.67 -6.72 -1.86
N SER A 420 7.60 -6.69 -3.18
CA SER A 420 6.35 -6.82 -3.92
C SER A 420 6.44 -7.95 -4.95
N THR A 421 5.38 -8.73 -5.08
CA THR A 421 5.14 -9.65 -6.19
C THR A 421 3.81 -9.30 -6.87
N LEU A 422 3.66 -9.70 -8.12
CA LEU A 422 2.42 -9.53 -8.87
C LEU A 422 1.73 -10.87 -9.05
N GLU A 423 0.46 -10.91 -8.68
CA GLU A 423 -0.38 -12.10 -8.75
C GLU A 423 -1.75 -11.73 -9.30
N PHE A 424 -2.46 -12.67 -9.93
CA PHE A 424 -3.86 -12.43 -10.28
C PHE A 424 -4.69 -12.14 -9.04
N ALA A 425 -5.69 -11.28 -9.18
CA ALA A 425 -6.55 -10.87 -8.07
C ALA A 425 -7.23 -12.06 -7.39
N SER A 426 -7.66 -13.04 -8.18
CA SER A 426 -8.27 -14.28 -7.69
C SER A 426 -8.13 -15.40 -8.73
N ASP A 427 -8.43 -16.63 -8.33
CA ASP A 427 -8.54 -17.76 -9.26
C ASP A 427 -9.59 -17.51 -10.34
N TYR A 428 -10.75 -16.95 -9.98
CA TYR A 428 -11.79 -16.59 -10.93
C TYR A 428 -11.26 -15.65 -12.01
N VAL A 429 -10.60 -14.56 -11.59
CA VAL A 429 -10.01 -13.58 -12.52
C VAL A 429 -8.93 -14.24 -13.37
N SER A 430 -8.08 -15.07 -12.77
CA SER A 430 -7.01 -15.75 -13.50
C SER A 430 -7.56 -16.62 -14.63
N GLU A 431 -8.62 -17.40 -14.41
CA GLU A 431 -9.18 -18.27 -15.45
C GLU A 431 -9.79 -17.46 -16.60
N GLU A 432 -10.59 -16.45 -16.27
CA GLU A 432 -11.21 -15.56 -17.27
C GLU A 432 -10.18 -14.84 -18.14
N ILE A 433 -9.07 -14.40 -17.55
CA ILE A 433 -8.00 -13.71 -18.26
C ILE A 433 -7.20 -14.67 -19.12
N MET A 434 -6.86 -15.85 -18.58
CA MET A 434 -6.10 -16.84 -19.33
C MET A 434 -6.86 -17.29 -20.58
N ASP A 435 -8.17 -17.47 -20.50
CA ASP A 435 -8.99 -17.81 -21.67
C ASP A 435 -8.93 -16.74 -22.76
N LYS A 436 -8.94 -15.46 -22.37
CA LYS A 436 -8.82 -14.35 -23.32
C LYS A 436 -7.43 -14.22 -23.91
N LEU A 437 -6.38 -14.33 -23.10
CA LEU A 437 -5.00 -14.27 -23.57
C LEU A 437 -4.70 -15.41 -24.54
N ILE A 438 -5.13 -16.63 -24.23
CA ILE A 438 -4.96 -17.78 -25.13
C ILE A 438 -5.75 -17.59 -26.43
N LYS A 439 -6.97 -17.07 -26.36
CA LYS A 439 -7.83 -16.90 -27.54
C LYS A 439 -7.33 -15.78 -28.48
N ASN A 440 -6.88 -14.66 -27.92
CA ASN A 440 -6.66 -13.43 -28.69
C ASN A 440 -5.18 -13.04 -28.81
N TYR A 441 -4.31 -13.50 -27.90
CA TYR A 441 -2.92 -13.04 -27.74
C TYR A 441 -1.94 -14.20 -27.53
N LYS A 442 -2.21 -15.34 -28.18
CA LYS A 442 -1.46 -16.59 -27.97
C LYS A 442 0.05 -16.42 -28.19
N ASP A 443 0.44 -15.81 -29.30
CA ASP A 443 1.86 -15.66 -29.65
C ASP A 443 2.58 -14.71 -28.67
N GLN A 444 1.92 -13.63 -28.26
CA GLN A 444 2.46 -12.70 -27.27
C GLN A 444 2.62 -13.39 -25.90
N LEU A 445 1.63 -14.19 -25.49
CA LEU A 445 1.66 -14.96 -24.25
C LEU A 445 2.81 -15.98 -24.26
N GLU A 446 2.96 -16.74 -25.35
CA GLU A 446 4.07 -17.68 -25.50
C GLU A 446 5.43 -16.98 -25.46
N ASN A 447 5.59 -15.87 -26.19
CA ASN A 447 6.84 -15.11 -26.22
C ASN A 447 7.15 -14.48 -24.85
N PHE A 448 6.13 -14.02 -24.13
CA PHE A 448 6.29 -13.45 -22.79
C PHE A 448 6.80 -14.49 -21.78
N VAL A 449 6.27 -15.72 -21.83
CA VAL A 449 6.72 -16.80 -20.95
C VAL A 449 8.11 -17.30 -21.33
N LYS A 450 8.43 -17.37 -22.63
CA LYS A 450 9.76 -17.76 -23.16
C LYS A 450 10.84 -16.71 -22.95
N ALA A 451 10.46 -15.44 -22.73
CA ALA A 451 11.43 -14.36 -22.56
C ALA A 451 12.43 -14.68 -21.44
N SER A 452 13.69 -14.32 -21.63
CA SER A 452 14.78 -14.59 -20.68
C SER A 452 14.44 -14.09 -19.28
N SER A 453 14.81 -14.87 -18.26
CA SER A 453 14.72 -14.52 -16.83
C SER A 453 15.47 -13.23 -16.47
N SER A 454 16.39 -12.76 -17.34
CA SER A 454 17.16 -11.52 -17.18
C SER A 454 16.33 -10.23 -17.27
N ILE A 455 15.10 -10.27 -17.80
CA ILE A 455 14.16 -9.14 -17.71
C ILE A 455 13.43 -9.25 -16.35
N SER A 456 14.06 -8.70 -15.31
CA SER A 456 13.61 -8.81 -13.92
C SER A 456 12.21 -8.27 -13.66
N ASP A 457 11.80 -7.25 -14.42
CA ASP A 457 10.66 -6.39 -14.10
C ASP A 457 9.31 -7.10 -14.18
N TYR A 458 9.24 -8.22 -14.91
CA TYR A 458 8.01 -9.01 -15.12
C TYR A 458 8.09 -10.43 -14.54
N SER A 459 9.19 -10.75 -13.85
CA SER A 459 9.52 -12.12 -13.43
C SER A 459 8.41 -12.79 -12.61
N THR A 460 7.76 -12.06 -11.70
CA THR A 460 6.70 -12.62 -10.85
C THR A 460 5.41 -12.90 -11.62
N LEU A 461 4.99 -11.98 -12.48
CA LEU A 461 3.79 -12.16 -13.31
C LEU A 461 4.01 -13.28 -14.34
N ARG A 462 5.23 -13.37 -14.91
CA ARG A 462 5.62 -14.47 -15.80
C ARG A 462 5.55 -15.83 -15.11
N GLY A 463 6.06 -15.92 -13.89
CA GLY A 463 5.92 -17.11 -13.06
C GLY A 463 4.45 -17.50 -12.85
N ALA A 464 3.62 -16.55 -12.43
CA ALA A 464 2.19 -16.78 -12.20
C ALA A 464 1.45 -17.23 -13.48
N ILE A 465 1.76 -16.64 -14.64
CA ILE A 465 1.16 -17.06 -15.92
C ILE A 465 1.63 -18.47 -16.32
N PHE A 466 2.93 -18.75 -16.18
CA PHE A 466 3.48 -20.07 -16.49
C PHE A 466 2.86 -21.16 -15.62
N GLU A 467 2.72 -20.91 -14.33
CA GLU A 467 2.05 -21.80 -13.37
C GLU A 467 0.64 -22.17 -13.84
N ARG A 468 -0.14 -21.19 -14.32
CA ARG A 468 -1.49 -21.42 -14.86
C ARG A 468 -1.49 -22.25 -16.13
N ILE A 469 -0.56 -22.00 -17.05
CA ILE A 469 -0.39 -22.82 -18.26
C ILE A 469 -0.03 -24.26 -17.89
N ALA A 470 0.88 -24.45 -16.95
CA ALA A 470 1.31 -25.75 -16.46
C ALA A 470 0.15 -26.52 -15.84
N HIS A 471 -0.62 -25.92 -14.91
CA HIS A 471 -1.82 -26.54 -14.35
C HIS A 471 -2.80 -27.00 -15.44
N ARG A 472 -3.11 -26.15 -16.42
CA ARG A 472 -4.03 -26.48 -17.53
C ARG A 472 -3.54 -27.66 -18.37
N LYS A 473 -2.22 -27.78 -18.59
CA LYS A 473 -1.63 -28.89 -19.35
C LYS A 473 -1.57 -30.18 -18.54
N LEU A 474 -1.19 -30.10 -17.27
CA LEU A 474 -1.14 -31.27 -16.38
C LEU A 474 -2.54 -31.87 -16.15
N LEU A 475 -3.57 -31.02 -15.97
CA LEU A 475 -4.97 -31.46 -15.82
C LEU A 475 -5.52 -32.18 -17.06
N LYS A 476 -5.16 -31.69 -18.26
CA LYS A 476 -5.52 -32.35 -19.54
C LYS A 476 -4.83 -33.70 -19.73
N GLY A 477 -3.85 -34.04 -18.90
CA GLY A 477 -3.04 -35.24 -19.05
C GLY A 477 -2.20 -35.23 -20.32
N GLY A 478 -1.46 -36.32 -20.53
CA GLY A 478 -0.57 -36.50 -21.68
C GLY A 478 0.77 -37.09 -21.30
N SER A 479 1.71 -37.04 -22.25
CA SER A 479 3.06 -37.56 -22.08
C SER A 479 4.07 -36.43 -22.02
N PHE A 480 4.79 -36.33 -20.91
CA PHE A 480 5.71 -35.22 -20.60
C PHE A 480 7.15 -35.72 -20.55
N ARG A 481 8.09 -34.96 -21.12
CA ARG A 481 9.51 -35.29 -20.99
C ARG A 481 9.97 -35.03 -19.56
N THR A 482 10.74 -35.97 -19.03
CA THR A 482 11.29 -35.91 -17.69
C THR A 482 12.73 -36.36 -17.68
N ARG A 483 13.49 -35.85 -16.71
CA ARG A 483 14.83 -36.35 -16.39
C ARG A 483 15.09 -36.26 -14.88
N PRO A 484 15.81 -37.23 -14.29
CA PRO A 484 16.25 -37.13 -12.91
C PRO A 484 17.23 -35.97 -12.72
N LEU A 485 17.17 -35.31 -11.57
CA LEU A 485 18.11 -34.26 -11.17
C LEU A 485 19.17 -34.76 -10.18
N PHE A 486 18.93 -35.90 -9.55
CA PHE A 486 19.87 -36.55 -8.62
C PHE A 486 20.91 -37.39 -9.37
N ALA A 487 22.07 -37.58 -8.75
CA ALA A 487 23.12 -38.44 -9.29
C ALA A 487 22.63 -39.90 -9.39
N SER A 488 22.52 -40.43 -10.61
CA SER A 488 22.40 -41.87 -10.83
C SER A 488 23.79 -42.42 -11.16
N THR A 489 24.13 -43.59 -10.63
CA THR A 489 25.39 -44.32 -10.87
C THR A 489 25.63 -44.72 -12.34
N ILE A 490 24.81 -44.24 -13.29
CA ILE A 490 24.77 -44.63 -14.71
C ILE A 490 24.91 -43.37 -15.62
N SER A 491 25.54 -42.29 -15.17
CA SER A 491 25.62 -41.04 -15.94
C SER A 491 26.85 -40.86 -16.84
N CYS A 492 27.43 -41.95 -17.39
CA CYS A 492 28.51 -41.81 -18.38
C CYS A 492 28.05 -41.81 -19.85
N PHE A 493 26.83 -42.25 -20.18
CA PHE A 493 26.36 -42.24 -21.57
C PHE A 493 24.83 -42.09 -21.66
N GLY A 494 24.36 -40.90 -22.05
CA GLY A 494 23.01 -40.68 -22.56
C GLY A 494 22.06 -39.94 -21.62
N VAL A 495 21.51 -38.83 -22.11
CA VAL A 495 20.36 -38.14 -21.51
C VAL A 495 19.17 -39.11 -21.52
N ASN A 496 18.89 -39.77 -20.40
CA ASN A 496 17.68 -40.59 -20.24
C ASN A 496 16.46 -39.66 -20.22
N ASN A 497 15.96 -39.30 -21.40
CA ASN A 497 14.71 -38.58 -21.60
C ASN A 497 13.53 -39.55 -21.38
N SER A 498 13.26 -39.89 -20.12
CA SER A 498 12.07 -40.65 -19.75
C SER A 498 10.80 -39.83 -20.02
N LYS A 499 9.71 -40.49 -20.40
CA LYS A 499 8.41 -39.83 -20.52
C LYS A 499 7.52 -40.21 -19.36
N LEU A 500 6.97 -39.23 -18.65
CA LEU A 500 5.93 -39.42 -17.65
C LEU A 500 4.56 -39.34 -18.33
N SER A 501 3.75 -40.38 -18.19
CA SER A 501 2.36 -40.36 -18.63
C SER A 501 1.48 -39.92 -17.46
N ILE A 502 0.80 -38.79 -17.61
CA ILE A 502 -0.16 -38.28 -16.63
C ILE A 502 -1.56 -38.48 -17.22
N PRO A 503 -2.49 -39.17 -16.53
CA PRO A 503 -3.86 -39.31 -17.02
C PRO A 503 -4.58 -37.97 -16.99
N ILE A 504 -5.76 -37.88 -17.63
CA ILE A 504 -6.66 -36.74 -17.38
C ILE A 504 -7.04 -36.76 -15.91
N GLN A 505 -6.92 -35.62 -15.23
CA GLN A 505 -7.18 -35.52 -13.80
C GLN A 505 -8.27 -34.49 -13.52
N ASN A 506 -9.06 -34.77 -12.48
CA ASN A 506 -10.01 -33.82 -11.93
C ASN A 506 -9.28 -32.89 -10.95
N LYS A 507 -9.55 -31.60 -11.06
CA LYS A 507 -9.00 -30.55 -10.19
C LYS A 507 -9.69 -30.57 -8.83
N LEU A 508 -8.90 -30.51 -7.76
CA LEU A 508 -9.36 -30.23 -6.40
C LEU A 508 -8.60 -29.01 -5.87
N LEU A 509 -9.32 -27.96 -5.50
CA LEU A 509 -8.75 -26.87 -4.69
C LEU A 509 -8.92 -27.26 -3.23
N PHE A 510 -7.87 -27.14 -2.42
CA PHE A 510 -7.96 -27.50 -1.00
C PHE A 510 -7.31 -26.46 -0.09
N SER A 511 -7.84 -26.33 1.12
CA SER A 511 -7.22 -25.54 2.20
C SER A 511 -6.64 -26.42 3.29
N ASP A 512 -7.35 -27.50 3.60
CA ASP A 512 -6.98 -28.47 4.63
C ASP A 512 -6.52 -29.80 4.00
N ILE A 513 -5.56 -30.47 4.65
CA ILE A 513 -5.04 -31.75 4.16
C ILE A 513 -6.09 -32.87 4.16
N SER A 514 -7.08 -32.78 5.06
CA SER A 514 -8.20 -33.73 5.18
C SER A 514 -9.10 -33.74 3.95
N GLU A 515 -9.09 -32.67 3.15
CA GLU A 515 -9.86 -32.58 1.91
C GLU A 515 -9.23 -33.40 0.76
N ILE A 516 -7.95 -33.80 0.86
CA ILE A 516 -7.22 -34.45 -0.22
C ILE A 516 -7.76 -35.87 -0.48
N VAL A 517 -8.12 -36.12 -1.74
CA VAL A 517 -8.62 -37.42 -2.20
C VAL A 517 -7.61 -38.08 -3.15
N PRO A 518 -7.41 -39.41 -3.08
CA PRO A 518 -6.60 -40.13 -4.05
C PRO A 518 -7.05 -39.89 -5.49
N ASN A 519 -6.10 -39.90 -6.44
CA ASN A 519 -6.32 -39.70 -7.87
C ASN A 519 -6.85 -38.32 -8.29
N MET A 520 -6.79 -37.32 -7.42
CA MET A 520 -7.10 -35.93 -7.76
C MET A 520 -5.84 -35.09 -7.97
N TYR A 521 -5.94 -34.10 -8.84
CA TYR A 521 -4.92 -33.06 -8.98
C TYR A 521 -5.22 -31.94 -7.99
N CYS A 522 -4.52 -31.97 -6.85
CA CYS A 522 -4.79 -31.09 -5.73
C CYS A 522 -3.93 -29.82 -5.82
N ILE A 523 -4.56 -28.65 -5.78
CA ILE A 523 -3.91 -27.34 -5.78
C ILE A 523 -4.22 -26.65 -4.44
N PRO A 524 -3.19 -26.31 -3.63
CA PRO A 524 -3.39 -25.64 -2.36
C PRO A 524 -3.89 -24.20 -2.60
N THR A 525 -4.92 -23.79 -1.86
CA THR A 525 -5.46 -22.41 -1.88
C THR A 525 -4.69 -21.49 -0.93
N GLN A 526 -4.09 -22.04 0.12
CA GLN A 526 -3.25 -21.30 1.06
C GLN A 526 -1.77 -21.41 0.66
N LYS A 527 -1.12 -20.27 0.39
CA LYS A 527 0.31 -20.20 0.06
C LYS A 527 1.25 -20.35 1.26
N ASN A 528 0.70 -20.71 2.43
CA ASN A 528 1.35 -20.50 3.72
C ASN A 528 2.62 -21.36 3.94
N ASN A 529 2.83 -22.41 3.14
CA ASN A 529 4.10 -23.15 3.08
C ASN A 529 4.45 -23.59 1.64
N ALA A 530 4.82 -22.61 0.82
CA ALA A 530 5.18 -22.66 -0.61
C ALA A 530 6.34 -23.62 -0.96
N SER A 531 6.07 -24.92 -0.90
CA SER A 531 7.06 -25.96 -1.23
C SER A 531 6.69 -26.69 -2.51
N PHE A 532 5.46 -26.53 -2.98
CA PHE A 532 4.92 -27.07 -4.21
C PHE A 532 3.67 -26.28 -4.60
N ASP A 533 3.29 -26.34 -5.88
CA ASP A 533 2.10 -25.69 -6.44
C ASP A 533 0.98 -26.69 -6.74
N ALA A 534 1.30 -27.98 -6.90
CA ALA A 534 0.30 -29.04 -6.96
C ALA A 534 0.80 -30.36 -6.36
N PHE A 535 -0.15 -31.18 -5.93
CA PHE A 535 0.09 -32.49 -5.34
C PHE A 535 -0.90 -33.52 -5.90
N VAL A 536 -0.39 -34.72 -6.17
CA VAL A 536 -1.18 -35.90 -6.50
C VAL A 536 -0.83 -36.97 -5.47
N PHE A 537 -1.81 -37.29 -4.63
CA PHE A 537 -1.67 -38.31 -3.60
C PHE A 537 -1.34 -39.69 -4.24
N PRO A 538 -0.41 -40.48 -3.68
CA PRO A 538 0.22 -40.31 -2.37
C PRO A 538 1.59 -39.60 -2.33
N ASP A 539 2.30 -39.50 -3.45
CA ASP A 539 3.76 -39.31 -3.43
C ASP A 539 4.30 -38.28 -4.44
N THR A 540 3.43 -37.62 -5.20
CA THR A 540 3.84 -36.85 -6.38
C THR A 540 3.56 -35.35 -6.19
N PHE A 541 4.62 -34.56 -6.17
CA PHE A 541 4.59 -33.10 -6.01
C PHE A 541 5.03 -32.39 -7.29
N PHE A 542 4.44 -31.24 -7.57
CA PHE A 542 4.79 -30.38 -8.70
C PHE A 542 5.11 -28.97 -8.19
N GLN A 543 6.25 -28.44 -8.59
CA GLN A 543 6.64 -27.04 -8.40
C GLN A 543 6.90 -26.42 -9.77
N MET A 544 6.07 -25.45 -10.15
CA MET A 544 6.19 -24.71 -11.40
C MET A 544 7.17 -23.56 -11.19
N THR A 545 8.13 -23.41 -12.10
CA THR A 545 9.07 -22.29 -12.01
C THR A 545 9.64 -21.92 -13.38
N VAL A 546 9.89 -20.63 -13.54
CA VAL A 546 10.67 -20.05 -14.65
C VAL A 546 12.06 -19.58 -14.20
N SER A 547 12.39 -19.76 -12.91
CA SER A 547 13.68 -19.44 -12.30
C SER A 547 14.58 -20.67 -12.28
N GLU A 548 15.88 -20.51 -12.55
CA GLU A 548 16.89 -21.59 -12.51
C GLU A 548 17.14 -22.13 -11.09
N SER A 549 16.79 -21.35 -10.06
CA SER A 549 16.89 -21.78 -8.67
C SER A 549 15.56 -21.59 -7.95
N HIS A 550 15.11 -22.66 -7.28
CA HIS A 550 13.93 -22.71 -6.44
C HIS A 550 14.13 -23.72 -5.30
N PRO A 551 14.66 -23.29 -4.14
CA PRO A 551 14.86 -24.15 -2.99
C PRO A 551 13.55 -24.80 -2.51
N ILE A 552 13.63 -26.03 -1.98
CA ILE A 552 12.48 -26.76 -1.44
C ILE A 552 12.42 -26.51 0.07
N ILE A 553 11.31 -25.95 0.56
CA ILE A 553 11.09 -25.76 1.99
C ILE A 553 10.53 -27.06 2.58
N ILE A 554 11.30 -27.74 3.43
CA ILE A 554 10.98 -29.13 3.82
C ILE A 554 9.74 -29.25 4.70
N SER A 555 9.52 -28.31 5.62
CA SER A 555 8.35 -28.32 6.51
C SER A 555 7.02 -28.28 5.76
N GLY A 556 6.99 -27.69 4.55
CA GLY A 556 5.77 -27.63 3.75
C GLY A 556 5.41 -28.96 3.10
N LEU A 557 6.38 -29.88 2.94
CA LEU A 557 6.14 -31.22 2.43
C LEU A 557 5.78 -32.21 3.55
N GLU A 558 6.36 -32.02 4.73
CA GLU A 558 6.32 -33.00 5.82
C GLU A 558 4.90 -33.43 6.20
N LYS A 559 3.94 -32.50 6.20
CA LYS A 559 2.54 -32.80 6.51
C LYS A 559 1.84 -33.70 5.48
N TYR A 560 2.32 -33.75 4.23
CA TYR A 560 1.71 -34.53 3.14
C TYR A 560 2.34 -35.91 2.95
N ILE A 561 3.44 -36.19 3.65
CA ILE A 561 4.22 -37.41 3.45
C ILE A 561 3.80 -38.45 4.49
N ASN A 562 3.47 -39.65 4.01
CA ASN A 562 3.34 -40.80 4.90
C ASN A 562 4.73 -41.26 5.38
N LYS A 563 5.04 -40.97 6.65
CA LYS A 563 6.32 -41.32 7.29
C LYS A 563 6.49 -42.84 7.47
N ASN A 564 5.40 -43.62 7.44
CA ASN A 564 5.43 -45.07 7.61
C ASN A 564 5.59 -45.83 6.27
N ASP A 565 5.55 -45.13 5.14
CA ASP A 565 5.80 -45.68 3.82
C ASP A 565 7.31 -45.58 3.47
N ASN A 566 7.84 -46.51 2.70
CA ASN A 566 9.22 -46.48 2.20
C ASN A 566 9.33 -46.12 0.71
N SER A 567 8.19 -45.87 0.05
CA SER A 567 8.13 -45.50 -1.37
C SER A 567 8.82 -44.16 -1.63
N ASP A 568 9.46 -44.04 -2.80
CA ASP A 568 10.09 -42.79 -3.25
C ASP A 568 9.05 -41.67 -3.33
N ILE A 569 9.46 -40.46 -2.93
CA ILE A 569 8.67 -39.23 -3.05
C ILE A 569 9.12 -38.51 -4.31
N LYS A 570 8.23 -38.35 -5.27
CA LYS A 570 8.54 -37.77 -6.58
C LYS A 570 8.27 -36.27 -6.54
N PHE A 571 9.31 -35.47 -6.72
CA PHE A 571 9.22 -34.02 -6.76
C PHE A 571 9.59 -33.51 -8.15
N TYR A 572 8.59 -33.08 -8.91
CA TYR A 572 8.77 -32.57 -10.27
C TYR A 572 8.86 -31.05 -10.27
N PHE A 573 10.01 -30.53 -10.69
CA PHE A 573 10.11 -29.16 -11.16
C PHE A 573 9.54 -29.07 -12.57
N VAL A 574 8.43 -28.37 -12.72
CA VAL A 574 7.74 -28.16 -13.98
C VAL A 574 8.31 -26.92 -14.63
N LEU A 575 8.91 -27.08 -15.82
CA LEU A 575 9.79 -26.09 -16.44
C LEU A 575 9.40 -25.80 -17.88
N PRO A 576 9.59 -24.56 -18.36
CA PRO A 576 9.57 -24.28 -19.79
C PRO A 576 10.80 -24.92 -20.46
N LYS A 577 10.69 -25.19 -21.76
CA LYS A 577 11.70 -25.89 -22.57
C LYS A 577 13.09 -25.25 -22.48
N GLU A 578 13.12 -23.93 -22.34
CA GLU A 578 14.33 -23.10 -22.36
C GLU A 578 15.28 -23.40 -21.21
N ILE A 579 14.77 -23.69 -20.01
CA ILE A 579 15.59 -24.00 -18.82
C ILE A 579 15.61 -25.50 -18.48
N TYR A 580 14.77 -26.31 -19.15
CA TYR A 580 14.63 -27.74 -18.88
C TYR A 580 15.97 -28.49 -18.94
N ASN A 581 16.86 -28.20 -19.88
CA ASN A 581 18.12 -28.94 -20.03
C ASN A 581 19.20 -28.52 -19.02
N SER A 582 19.22 -27.25 -18.62
CA SER A 582 20.23 -26.69 -17.72
C SER A 582 19.86 -26.79 -16.24
N TYR A 583 18.59 -27.03 -15.91
CA TYR A 583 18.10 -27.09 -14.53
C TYR A 583 18.86 -28.11 -13.66
N GLN A 584 19.23 -27.74 -12.44
CA GLN A 584 19.99 -28.61 -11.55
C GLN A 584 19.15 -29.04 -10.35
N GLU A 585 19.66 -30.01 -9.60
CA GLU A 585 19.10 -30.39 -8.30
C GLU A 585 19.04 -29.17 -7.37
N GLN A 586 17.91 -28.99 -6.71
CA GLN A 586 17.65 -27.86 -5.83
C GLN A 586 17.97 -28.20 -4.37
N VAL A 587 18.44 -27.19 -3.65
CA VAL A 587 18.83 -27.34 -2.24
C VAL A 587 17.59 -27.37 -1.35
N LEU A 588 17.65 -28.16 -0.28
CA LEU A 588 16.59 -28.30 0.72
C LEU A 588 16.78 -27.26 1.83
N TYR A 589 15.74 -26.49 2.14
CA TYR A 589 15.76 -25.38 3.09
C TYR A 589 14.81 -25.62 4.27
N THR A 590 15.16 -25.03 5.42
CA THR A 590 14.30 -24.92 6.61
C THR A 590 13.21 -23.85 6.41
N THR A 591 12.26 -23.76 7.34
CA THR A 591 11.29 -22.64 7.44
C THR A 591 11.96 -21.28 7.47
N LYS A 592 13.15 -21.20 8.10
CA LYS A 592 13.98 -19.99 8.21
C LYS A 592 14.79 -19.70 6.93
N ARG A 593 14.55 -20.43 5.84
CA ARG A 593 15.25 -20.31 4.53
C ARG A 593 16.77 -20.50 4.63
N THR A 594 17.21 -21.32 5.57
CA THR A 594 18.60 -21.76 5.67
C THR A 594 18.74 -23.14 5.08
N VAL A 595 19.92 -23.48 4.55
CA VAL A 595 20.21 -24.83 4.07
C VAL A 595 19.96 -25.85 5.19
N LEU A 596 19.22 -26.91 4.88
CA LEU A 596 18.93 -27.98 5.83
C LEU A 596 20.20 -28.80 6.09
N LYS A 597 20.67 -28.77 7.34
CA LYS A 597 21.84 -29.55 7.79
C LYS A 597 21.42 -30.94 8.29
N ASN A 598 20.44 -31.00 9.19
CA ASN A 598 19.93 -32.25 9.76
C ASN A 598 18.83 -32.81 8.87
N ARG A 599 19.07 -33.96 8.22
CA ARG A 599 18.13 -34.57 7.28
C ARG A 599 17.31 -35.65 7.96
N PRO A 600 15.99 -35.45 8.22
CA PRO A 600 15.14 -36.53 8.70
C PRO A 600 15.15 -37.74 7.74
N PRO A 601 14.99 -38.98 8.25
CA PRO A 601 15.18 -40.19 7.46
C PRO A 601 14.36 -40.25 6.16
N TRP A 602 13.15 -39.70 6.18
CA TRP A 602 12.27 -39.68 5.00
C TRP A 602 12.82 -38.85 3.84
N ILE A 603 13.72 -37.88 4.06
CA ILE A 603 14.31 -37.05 3.00
C ILE A 603 15.11 -37.90 2.01
N ASN A 604 15.67 -39.03 2.44
CA ASN A 604 16.40 -39.93 1.54
C ASN A 604 15.51 -40.56 0.46
N ARG A 605 14.18 -40.51 0.65
CA ARG A 605 13.17 -40.93 -0.32
C ARG A 605 12.84 -39.83 -1.35
N LEU A 606 13.24 -38.58 -1.13
CA LEU A 606 12.91 -37.46 -2.01
C LEU A 606 13.74 -37.52 -3.30
N ARG A 607 13.06 -37.69 -4.43
CA ARG A 607 13.65 -37.74 -5.77
C ARG A 607 13.22 -36.52 -6.57
N GLN A 608 14.18 -35.69 -6.94
CA GLN A 608 13.94 -34.50 -7.76
C GLN A 608 14.02 -34.82 -9.25
N TYR A 609 13.05 -34.35 -10.00
CA TYR A 609 12.96 -34.51 -11.46
C TYR A 609 12.69 -33.16 -12.11
N ALA A 610 13.23 -32.96 -13.31
CA ALA A 610 12.75 -31.91 -14.20
C ALA A 610 11.66 -32.50 -15.10
N LEU A 611 10.58 -31.74 -15.31
CA LEU A 611 9.46 -32.05 -16.19
C LEU A 611 9.27 -30.89 -17.17
N GLU A 612 9.29 -31.17 -18.46
CA GLU A 612 9.13 -30.14 -19.50
C GLU A 612 7.66 -29.93 -19.87
N ILE A 613 7.27 -28.65 -19.93
CA ILE A 613 6.01 -28.21 -20.53
C ILE A 613 6.29 -27.52 -21.86
N ASP A 614 5.73 -28.06 -22.94
CA ASP A 614 5.65 -27.33 -24.22
C ASP A 614 4.66 -26.18 -24.08
N LEU A 615 5.11 -24.96 -24.35
CA LEU A 615 4.29 -23.75 -24.26
C LEU A 615 3.36 -23.55 -25.46
N LYS A 616 3.38 -24.42 -26.48
CA LYS A 616 2.39 -24.37 -27.57
C LYS A 616 0.98 -24.54 -27.02
N LEU A 617 0.19 -23.46 -27.04
CA LEU A 617 -1.12 -23.37 -26.38
C LEU A 617 -2.31 -23.85 -27.20
#